data_AF-A0A085YXS9-F1
#
_entry.id   AF-A0A085YXS9-F1
#
_cell.length_a   1.000
_cell.length_b   1.000
_cell.length_c   1.000
_cell.angle_alpha   90.00
_cell.angle_beta   90.00
_cell.angle_gamma   90.00
#
_symmetry.space_group_name_H-M   'P 1'
#
loop_
_entity.id
_entity.type
_entity.pdbx_description
1 polymer ?
#
loop_
_entity_poly.entity_id
_entity_poly.type
_entity_poly.pdbx_seq_one_letter_code
_entity_poly.pdbx_strand_id
1 'polypeptide(L)'
;MKNGLAAAMMLLTGIANAQQWQVTGNSGITPANYAGTVDSRPFYLRTNGATSNPGQAILNEAGSFIVDATNNSNVAKVKGSIVIGISNILGSQASSSLVSGWGNDLSNGGGANLVSGQDNVVLNNAGKSVALGWKNIIRNQNQFALGVGIDLKDVYSGGFGIDLAATGNRSFVIGSGTGGTKLTNNIPSSIMFGLSPTSTMLIKDKSVGILTLSPTANFHTVGTVRHENLPTGSGLALVVDASGNVMVSNTALNKMGAASEEKIQQMEERIKNLENTVEELKQMLLNKGTSSVTSSSDGARLSQNVPNPTKNGTSISYYLPKNAQTASIEIYNISGQLVKSLPLRERGSGTITLSGSELQSGTYVYKMTTDGKVTDSKKMLIQD
;
A
#
# COMPACT_ATOMS: atom_id res chain seq x y z
N MET A 1 -89.92 25.19 -97.31
CA MET A 1 -88.89 25.19 -98.44
C MET A 1 -87.68 26.05 -98.05
N LYS A 2 -86.81 25.45 -97.28
CA LYS A 2 -85.39 25.21 -97.63
C LYS A 2 -84.50 25.63 -96.45
N ASN A 3 -84.15 24.62 -95.58
CA ASN A 3 -82.90 23.96 -95.14
C ASN A 3 -81.65 24.62 -95.73
N GLY A 4 -80.92 25.32 -94.82
CA GLY A 4 -79.47 24.99 -95.01
C GLY A 4 -78.61 25.81 -94.05
N LEU A 5 -78.31 25.32 -92.90
CA LEU A 5 -77.08 24.99 -92.15
C LEU A 5 -75.84 25.62 -92.80
N ALA A 6 -75.29 26.70 -92.13
CA ALA A 6 -73.81 26.71 -92.08
C ALA A 6 -73.33 27.90 -91.25
N ALA A 7 -73.08 27.76 -90.02
CA ALA A 7 -71.76 27.65 -89.37
C ALA A 7 -71.42 28.96 -88.65
N ALA A 8 -71.86 29.12 -87.37
CA ALA A 8 -71.41 29.46 -86.00
C ALA A 8 -69.92 29.82 -85.98
N MET A 9 -69.55 31.13 -86.05
CA MET A 9 -68.23 31.53 -85.47
C MET A 9 -68.45 32.66 -84.46
N MET A 10 -69.07 32.35 -83.30
CA MET A 10 -69.07 32.90 -81.93
C MET A 10 -67.62 33.07 -81.41
N LEU A 11 -66.90 34.13 -81.72
CA LEU A 11 -65.77 34.81 -81.05
C LEU A 11 -66.02 34.96 -79.55
N LEU A 12 -65.87 33.78 -78.89
CA LEU A 12 -65.71 33.60 -77.43
C LEU A 12 -64.24 33.81 -77.04
N THR A 13 -63.72 35.06 -76.80
CA THR A 13 -62.68 35.48 -75.83
C THR A 13 -62.85 34.75 -74.49
N GLY A 14 -62.38 33.50 -74.53
CA GLY A 14 -62.30 32.96 -73.15
C GLY A 14 -60.94 32.33 -72.91
N ILE A 15 -59.89 33.13 -72.48
CA ILE A 15 -58.88 33.01 -71.42
C ILE A 15 -58.46 31.54 -71.27
N ALA A 16 -57.37 31.09 -72.04
CA ALA A 16 -56.31 30.12 -71.70
C ALA A 16 -56.58 29.44 -70.36
N ASN A 17 -57.52 28.48 -70.31
CA ASN A 17 -57.40 27.69 -69.05
C ASN A 17 -56.33 26.60 -69.20
N ALA A 18 -55.07 26.96 -69.38
CA ALA A 18 -54.06 26.07 -68.75
C ALA A 18 -54.68 25.22 -67.64
N GLN A 19 -55.23 24.00 -67.99
CA GLN A 19 -55.52 22.91 -67.03
C GLN A 19 -55.37 23.39 -65.58
N GLN A 20 -56.32 24.17 -65.18
CA GLN A 20 -56.31 24.60 -63.75
C GLN A 20 -56.78 23.44 -62.87
N TRP A 21 -55.97 22.58 -62.57
CA TRP A 21 -56.20 21.67 -61.42
C TRP A 21 -57.34 22.19 -60.52
N GLN A 22 -58.62 21.63 -60.60
CA GLN A 22 -59.63 21.80 -59.52
C GLN A 22 -59.00 21.50 -58.15
N VAL A 23 -58.60 22.53 -57.49
CA VAL A 23 -58.01 22.60 -56.13
C VAL A 23 -59.15 22.64 -55.11
N THR A 24 -60.38 22.20 -55.48
CA THR A 24 -61.23 22.36 -54.27
C THR A 24 -61.83 20.99 -53.92
N GLY A 25 -61.10 19.97 -53.45
CA GLY A 25 -61.28 19.00 -52.35
C GLY A 25 -62.75 18.60 -52.17
N ASN A 26 -63.39 17.24 -52.42
CA ASN A 26 -64.67 16.62 -52.04
C ASN A 26 -65.45 17.46 -51.02
N SER A 27 -66.91 17.30 -51.07
CA SER A 27 -67.90 17.99 -50.22
C SER A 27 -67.63 17.73 -48.73
N GLY A 28 -67.34 18.90 -48.06
CA GLY A 28 -66.93 19.25 -46.68
C GLY A 28 -65.51 19.85 -46.65
N ILE A 29 -65.05 20.15 -47.89
CA ILE A 29 -63.72 20.78 -48.01
C ILE A 29 -63.92 22.30 -48.13
N THR A 30 -63.34 22.98 -46.98
CA THR A 30 -63.42 24.46 -47.01
C THR A 30 -62.01 25.04 -47.20
N PRO A 31 -61.76 26.35 -47.68
CA PRO A 31 -60.46 27.02 -47.86
C PRO A 31 -59.61 26.97 -46.57
N ALA A 32 -59.85 26.24 -45.59
CA ALA A 32 -59.08 26.11 -44.34
C ALA A 32 -58.64 24.66 -44.12
N ASN A 33 -58.86 23.78 -45.28
CA ASN A 33 -58.26 22.50 -44.83
C ASN A 33 -58.32 21.47 -45.95
N TYR A 34 -57.53 21.62 -47.20
CA TYR A 34 -56.86 20.47 -47.85
C TYR A 34 -56.03 20.98 -49.03
N ALA A 35 -54.50 20.31 -49.11
CA ALA A 35 -53.66 20.39 -50.34
C ALA A 35 -53.14 18.99 -50.70
N GLY A 36 -53.64 18.42 -52.10
CA GLY A 36 -53.07 17.13 -52.62
C GLY A 36 -53.61 16.86 -54.02
N THR A 37 -52.79 15.81 -54.88
CA THR A 37 -53.18 15.70 -56.32
C THR A 37 -54.28 14.64 -56.45
N VAL A 38 -55.27 14.56 -57.30
CA VAL A 38 -56.45 13.65 -57.38
C VAL A 38 -56.08 12.44 -58.24
N ASP A 39 -54.74 12.36 -58.74
CA ASP A 39 -54.33 11.17 -59.53
C ASP A 39 -52.96 10.70 -59.06
N SER A 40 -52.28 9.55 -59.84
CA SER A 40 -51.11 8.78 -59.31
C SER A 40 -49.82 9.53 -59.57
N ARG A 41 -50.11 10.79 -59.81
CA ARG A 41 -48.93 11.66 -59.96
C ARG A 41 -48.50 12.23 -58.59
N PRO A 42 -47.06 12.27 -58.28
CA PRO A 42 -46.56 12.73 -56.99
C PRO A 42 -46.79 14.23 -56.77
N PHE A 43 -47.44 14.61 -55.47
CA PHE A 43 -47.69 15.98 -54.98
C PHE A 43 -46.40 16.55 -54.37
N TYR A 44 -45.58 17.20 -55.21
CA TYR A 44 -44.28 17.76 -54.80
C TYR A 44 -44.48 19.16 -54.21
N LEU A 45 -44.07 19.38 -52.77
CA LEU A 45 -44.11 20.75 -52.18
C LEU A 45 -42.77 21.46 -52.45
N ARG A 46 -42.79 22.27 -53.43
CA ARG A 46 -41.56 23.05 -53.69
C ARG A 46 -41.35 24.12 -52.61
N THR A 47 -40.33 23.95 -51.80
CA THR A 47 -39.97 25.12 -50.95
C THR A 47 -38.75 25.82 -51.56
N ASN A 48 -38.86 26.90 -52.47
CA ASN A 48 -37.96 27.77 -53.25
C ASN A 48 -36.74 27.00 -53.76
N GLY A 49 -36.68 26.43 -55.05
CA GLY A 49 -35.29 26.30 -55.60
C GLY A 49 -35.36 26.04 -57.12
N ALA A 50 -35.34 27.06 -57.89
CA ALA A 50 -35.01 27.09 -59.34
C ALA A 50 -33.87 26.13 -59.68
N THR A 51 -33.50 25.03 -58.78
CA THR A 51 -32.49 24.09 -59.27
C THR A 51 -33.11 22.69 -59.38
N SER A 52 -32.56 21.84 -60.20
CA SER A 52 -33.02 20.51 -60.65
C SER A 52 -33.17 19.54 -59.48
N ASN A 53 -32.98 20.00 -58.05
CA ASN A 53 -33.31 19.12 -56.91
C ASN A 53 -33.86 19.95 -55.75
N PRO A 54 -35.14 20.07 -55.51
CA PRO A 54 -35.50 20.93 -54.36
C PRO A 54 -35.78 20.10 -53.10
N GLY A 55 -35.25 20.46 -51.81
CA GLY A 55 -35.47 19.90 -50.45
C GLY A 55 -36.85 20.28 -49.90
N GLN A 56 -37.53 19.14 -49.09
CA GLN A 56 -38.92 19.27 -48.58
C GLN A 56 -38.91 19.47 -47.06
N ALA A 57 -39.95 20.26 -46.49
CA ALA A 57 -40.43 20.47 -45.11
C ALA A 57 -41.76 19.74 -44.90
N ILE A 58 -41.81 18.98 -43.66
CA ILE A 58 -43.03 18.28 -43.19
C ILE A 58 -43.56 19.02 -41.95
N LEU A 59 -44.84 19.55 -42.09
CA LEU A 59 -45.47 20.34 -41.00
C LEU A 59 -46.93 19.95 -40.87
N ASN A 60 -47.22 18.95 -40.41
CA ASN A 60 -48.65 18.58 -40.31
C ASN A 60 -48.98 18.19 -38.87
N GLU A 61 -48.16 18.42 -37.63
CA GLU A 61 -48.64 18.11 -36.28
C GLU A 61 -48.22 19.22 -35.30
N ALA A 62 -49.28 19.48 -34.13
CA ALA A 62 -48.71 20.35 -33.07
C ALA A 62 -47.52 19.66 -32.39
N GLY A 63 -46.16 19.95 -32.79
CA GLY A 63 -44.90 19.69 -32.07
C GLY A 63 -43.95 18.79 -32.85
N SER A 64 -43.72 18.58 -34.06
CA SER A 64 -42.68 17.86 -34.81
C SER A 64 -42.38 18.59 -36.12
N PHE A 65 -41.10 18.28 -36.25
CA PHE A 65 -40.51 19.05 -37.35
C PHE A 65 -39.23 18.34 -37.82
N ILE A 66 -38.94 18.33 -39.11
CA ILE A 66 -38.03 17.38 -39.78
C ILE A 66 -37.69 17.94 -41.16
N VAL A 67 -36.50 17.68 -41.53
CA VAL A 67 -36.03 18.23 -42.83
C VAL A 67 -35.03 17.24 -43.43
N ASP A 68 -34.96 17.31 -44.81
CA ASP A 68 -34.13 16.45 -45.67
C ASP A 68 -33.41 17.33 -46.72
N ALA A 69 -32.36 16.78 -47.23
CA ALA A 69 -32.14 17.15 -48.66
C ALA A 69 -30.94 16.36 -49.20
N THR A 70 -30.23 15.55 -49.38
CA THR A 70 -28.85 15.70 -49.86
C THR A 70 -28.03 16.61 -48.91
N ASN A 71 -26.99 16.21 -47.85
CA ASN A 71 -26.00 16.92 -47.01
C ASN A 71 -26.63 18.10 -46.26
N ASN A 72 -27.79 18.21 -45.48
CA ASN A 72 -28.09 19.26 -44.47
C ASN A 72 -28.84 18.65 -43.29
N SER A 73 -28.78 19.45 -41.93
CA SER A 73 -29.25 19.32 -40.54
C SER A 73 -30.79 19.36 -40.47
N ASN A 74 -31.45 18.22 -39.62
CA ASN A 74 -32.89 18.05 -39.37
C ASN A 74 -33.23 18.38 -37.91
N VAL A 75 -34.46 19.38 -37.69
CA VAL A 75 -34.81 19.86 -36.33
C VAL A 75 -36.27 19.49 -36.06
N ALA A 76 -36.47 18.66 -34.82
CA ALA A 76 -37.81 18.24 -34.34
C ALA A 76 -38.09 18.90 -32.99
N LYS A 77 -39.39 19.87 -32.52
CA LYS A 77 -39.64 20.73 -31.34
C LYS A 77 -40.99 20.39 -30.71
N VAL A 78 -41.45 19.13 -30.79
CA VAL A 78 -42.65 18.68 -30.03
C VAL A 78 -42.30 17.41 -29.24
N LYS A 79 -42.85 17.13 -27.81
CA LYS A 79 -42.71 15.76 -27.22
C LYS A 79 -43.01 14.71 -28.28
N GLY A 80 -42.01 13.71 -28.37
CA GLY A 80 -42.47 12.83 -29.47
C GLY A 80 -41.95 13.31 -30.83
N SER A 81 -40.71 13.79 -30.90
CA SER A 81 -40.09 14.50 -32.03
C SER A 81 -39.05 13.58 -32.70
N ILE A 82 -38.96 13.55 -33.91
CA ILE A 82 -38.14 12.70 -34.81
C ILE A 82 -37.41 13.62 -35.81
N VAL A 83 -35.96 13.35 -35.58
CA VAL A 83 -35.01 14.26 -36.26
C VAL A 83 -33.98 13.40 -37.01
N ILE A 84 -34.21 13.26 -38.21
CA ILE A 84 -33.42 12.35 -39.07
C ILE A 84 -32.78 13.18 -40.19
N GLY A 85 -31.18 12.56 -40.36
CA GLY A 85 -30.30 13.21 -41.37
C GLY A 85 -28.83 13.09 -40.97
N ILE A 86 -27.74 13.08 -41.73
CA ILE A 86 -26.43 13.41 -41.12
C ILE A 86 -26.58 14.60 -40.17
N SER A 87 -26.13 14.34 -38.75
CA SER A 87 -26.35 15.52 -37.86
C SER A 87 -27.82 15.64 -37.45
N ASN A 88 -28.54 14.69 -37.06
CA ASN A 88 -29.93 14.52 -36.61
C ASN A 88 -30.10 15.01 -35.17
N ILE A 89 -31.28 16.02 -35.13
CA ILE A 89 -31.51 16.76 -33.86
C ILE A 89 -32.99 16.64 -33.47
N LEU A 90 -33.20 15.98 -32.07
CA LEU A 90 -34.55 15.72 -31.49
C LEU A 90 -34.89 16.85 -30.52
N GLY A 91 -36.27 17.89 -30.37
CA GLY A 91 -36.59 19.16 -29.69
C GLY A 91 -37.39 18.90 -28.40
N SER A 92 -37.76 19.56 -27.28
CA SER A 92 -38.02 19.70 -25.83
C SER A 92 -39.48 19.35 -25.51
N GLN A 93 -40.14 19.10 -26.32
CA GLN A 93 -41.51 18.53 -26.29
C GLN A 93 -41.53 17.18 -27.03
N ALA A 94 -40.14 17.04 -27.20
CA ALA A 94 -39.76 15.68 -27.65
C ALA A 94 -39.13 14.92 -26.49
N SER A 95 -39.68 15.04 -25.43
CA SER A 95 -39.47 14.15 -24.28
C SER A 95 -39.82 12.70 -24.59
N SER A 96 -38.62 11.73 -24.44
CA SER A 96 -39.08 10.64 -25.33
C SER A 96 -38.77 10.97 -26.79
N SER A 97 -37.45 11.34 -27.16
CA SER A 97 -37.05 11.93 -28.45
C SER A 97 -35.68 11.36 -28.86
N LEU A 98 -35.84 11.17 -30.02
CA LEU A 98 -34.86 10.41 -30.80
C LEU A 98 -34.21 11.28 -31.88
N VAL A 99 -32.79 11.27 -31.77
CA VAL A 99 -31.87 12.16 -32.54
C VAL A 99 -30.76 11.32 -33.16
N SER A 100 -31.00 11.03 -34.32
CA SER A 100 -30.06 10.12 -35.00
C SER A 100 -29.65 10.73 -36.35
N GLY A 101 -28.09 10.15 -36.93
CA GLY A 101 -27.27 10.53 -38.10
C GLY A 101 -25.80 10.71 -37.75
N TRP A 102 -24.76 10.20 -38.98
CA TRP A 102 -23.47 10.73 -38.50
C TRP A 102 -23.68 12.03 -37.68
N GLY A 103 -23.21 11.78 -36.31
CA GLY A 103 -23.60 13.04 -35.64
C GLY A 103 -24.99 12.96 -35.00
N ASN A 104 -25.70 11.71 -34.57
CA ASN A 104 -26.99 11.34 -33.96
C ASN A 104 -27.03 11.78 -32.48
N ASP A 105 -28.19 12.41 -32.51
CA ASP A 105 -28.39 13.20 -31.27
C ASP A 105 -29.86 13.13 -30.81
N LEU A 106 -30.05 12.05 -29.86
CA LEU A 106 -31.36 11.53 -29.33
C LEU A 106 -31.46 11.83 -27.84
N SER A 107 -30.88 12.98 -27.75
CA SER A 107 -30.55 13.74 -26.53
C SER A 107 -31.76 14.53 -26.06
N ASN A 108 -32.99 14.93 -27.06
CA ASN A 108 -34.02 15.93 -26.68
C ASN A 108 -35.43 15.37 -26.87
N GLY A 109 -35.52 14.39 -27.04
CA GLY A 109 -36.58 13.49 -26.51
C GLY A 109 -36.53 13.38 -25.01
N GLY A 110 -37.70 14.26 -24.18
CA GLY A 110 -38.00 14.00 -22.75
C GLY A 110 -38.80 12.72 -22.56
N GLY A 111 -38.57 12.01 -20.97
CA GLY A 111 -38.46 10.53 -20.85
C GLY A 111 -37.00 10.06 -21.00
N ALA A 112 -36.59 9.45 -20.61
CA ALA A 112 -35.48 8.69 -21.22
C ALA A 112 -35.11 9.20 -22.61
N ASN A 113 -33.84 9.99 -23.04
CA ASN A 113 -33.31 10.63 -24.25
C ASN A 113 -31.81 10.28 -24.40
N LEU A 114 -31.94 10.07 -25.66
CA LEU A 114 -30.89 9.32 -26.37
C LEU A 114 -30.42 10.06 -27.61
N VAL A 115 -28.99 10.14 -27.71
CA VAL A 115 -28.27 11.11 -28.52
C VAL A 115 -26.93 10.51 -28.93
N SER A 116 -26.91 10.69 -30.14
CA SER A 116 -25.80 9.93 -30.72
C SER A 116 -25.19 10.68 -31.91
N GLY A 117 -23.29 12.15 -31.73
CA GLY A 117 -22.29 11.94 -32.82
C GLY A 117 -22.58 10.65 -33.62
N GLN A 118 -21.48 10.89 -34.40
CA GLN A 118 -21.70 9.74 -35.31
C GLN A 118 -21.91 8.44 -34.53
N ASP A 119 -22.77 8.40 -34.36
CA ASP A 119 -23.02 6.99 -34.02
C ASP A 119 -23.36 6.84 -32.53
N ASN A 120 -23.76 7.86 -31.91
CA ASN A 120 -24.28 7.83 -30.54
C ASN A 120 -25.74 7.36 -30.48
N VAL A 121 -25.58 6.67 -29.41
CA VAL A 121 -26.84 5.90 -29.49
C VAL A 121 -27.43 5.82 -28.06
N VAL A 122 -28.56 6.57 -27.79
CA VAL A 122 -29.30 6.52 -26.51
C VAL A 122 -30.56 5.67 -26.68
N LEU A 123 -30.36 4.34 -25.77
CA LEU A 123 -31.24 3.18 -26.01
C LEU A 123 -32.28 3.04 -24.89
N ASN A 124 -33.43 2.79 -24.88
CA ASN A 124 -34.45 2.30 -23.94
C ASN A 124 -35.17 3.47 -23.25
N ASN A 125 -35.36 4.60 -24.09
CA ASN A 125 -36.07 5.75 -23.51
C ASN A 125 -35.46 6.19 -22.17
N ALA A 126 -34.23 5.33 -22.41
CA ALA A 126 -33.54 5.80 -21.18
C ALA A 126 -33.87 7.29 -20.95
N GLY A 127 -34.73 6.99 -20.07
CA GLY A 127 -35.21 8.33 -19.62
C GLY A 127 -34.22 9.01 -18.73
N LYS A 128 -33.87 9.71 -18.92
CA LYS A 128 -32.85 10.46 -18.16
C LYS A 128 -31.43 10.02 -18.57
N SER A 129 -31.27 9.79 -19.96
CA SER A 129 -30.06 9.20 -20.54
C SER A 129 -29.35 10.23 -21.43
N VAL A 130 -27.88 9.95 -21.12
CA VAL A 130 -27.01 10.94 -21.78
C VAL A 130 -25.85 10.19 -22.46
N ALA A 131 -25.87 10.30 -23.86
CA ALA A 131 -24.82 9.65 -24.68
C ALA A 131 -24.25 10.65 -25.68
N LEU A 132 -22.85 10.73 -25.27
CA LEU A 132 -22.14 11.83 -25.96
C LEU A 132 -20.78 11.31 -26.44
N GLY A 133 -20.58 11.60 -27.84
CA GLY A 133 -19.34 11.08 -28.46
C GLY A 133 -19.64 10.02 -29.54
N TRP A 134 -18.71 9.66 -29.81
CA TRP A 134 -18.85 8.78 -30.99
C TRP A 134 -19.06 7.33 -30.53
N LYS A 135 -20.01 7.05 -30.84
CA LYS A 135 -20.23 5.59 -30.69
C LYS A 135 -20.46 5.23 -29.22
N ASN A 136 -21.11 6.15 -28.58
CA ASN A 136 -21.51 5.84 -27.19
C ASN A 136 -22.92 5.23 -27.16
N ILE A 137 -22.86 4.34 -26.15
CA ILE A 137 -24.12 3.57 -26.12
C ILE A 137 -24.72 3.64 -24.71
N ILE A 138 -25.94 4.33 -24.54
CA ILE A 138 -26.65 4.51 -23.26
C ILE A 138 -27.93 3.68 -23.28
N ARG A 139 -28.06 2.60 -22.22
CA ARG A 139 -29.05 1.51 -22.36
C ARG A 139 -30.11 1.61 -21.28
N ASN A 140 -29.97 2.55 -20.14
CA ASN A 140 -30.93 2.58 -19.02
C ASN A 140 -31.09 4.02 -18.53
N GLN A 141 -32.10 4.10 -17.68
CA GLN A 141 -32.44 5.48 -17.26
C GLN A 141 -31.39 6.01 -16.28
N ASN A 142 -31.24 6.91 -16.40
CA ASN A 142 -30.33 7.60 -15.43
C ASN A 142 -28.87 7.23 -15.71
N GLN A 143 -28.60 7.20 -16.98
CA GLN A 143 -27.23 6.81 -17.39
C GLN A 143 -26.62 7.91 -18.25
N PHE A 144 -25.30 7.85 -17.96
CA PHE A 144 -24.68 8.91 -18.77
C PHE A 144 -23.31 8.43 -19.29
N ALA A 145 -23.14 8.71 -20.65
CA ALA A 145 -21.93 8.27 -21.37
C ALA A 145 -21.34 9.45 -22.14
N LEU A 146 -19.85 9.59 -21.70
CA LEU A 146 -19.09 10.71 -22.30
C LEU A 146 -17.75 10.19 -22.84
N GLY A 147 -17.87 10.04 -24.30
CA GLY A 147 -16.59 9.51 -24.82
C GLY A 147 -16.83 8.61 -26.06
N VAL A 148 -15.91 8.05 -26.39
CA VAL A 148 -15.99 7.27 -27.65
C VAL A 148 -16.07 5.78 -27.30
N GLY A 149 -17.04 5.38 -27.69
CA GLY A 149 -17.12 3.91 -27.54
C GLY A 149 -17.46 3.50 -26.10
N ILE A 150 -18.27 4.32 -25.43
CA ILE A 150 -18.67 4.01 -24.03
C ILE A 150 -20.02 3.29 -24.06
N ASP A 151 -19.85 2.20 -23.24
CA ASP A 151 -21.00 1.28 -23.26
C ASP A 151 -21.55 1.10 -21.83
N LEU A 152 -22.84 1.78 -21.57
CA LEU A 152 -23.43 1.78 -20.21
C LEU A 152 -24.66 0.86 -20.17
N LYS A 153 -24.56 -0.24 -19.21
CA LYS A 153 -25.52 -1.36 -19.33
C LYS A 153 -26.51 -1.37 -18.15
N ASP A 154 -26.27 -0.52 -16.95
CA ASP A 154 -27.22 -0.62 -15.81
C ASP A 154 -27.56 0.78 -15.29
N VAL A 155 -28.74 0.87 -14.58
CA VAL A 155 -29.32 2.16 -14.18
C VAL A 155 -28.33 2.94 -13.31
N TYR A 156 -28.32 3.98 -13.45
CA TYR A 156 -27.53 4.88 -12.59
C TYR A 156 -26.04 4.73 -12.86
N SER A 157 -25.72 4.36 -14.12
CA SER A 157 -24.31 4.10 -14.46
C SER A 157 -23.81 5.15 -15.45
N GLY A 158 -22.36 5.22 -15.41
CA GLY A 158 -21.82 6.34 -16.22
C GLY A 158 -20.37 6.05 -16.62
N GLY A 159 -20.18 6.61 -17.75
CA GLY A 159 -18.80 6.39 -18.25
C GLY A 159 -18.24 7.66 -18.87
N PHE A 160 -16.67 7.73 -18.52
CA PHE A 160 -15.96 8.90 -19.05
C PHE A 160 -14.62 8.45 -19.62
N GLY A 161 -14.64 8.49 -21.13
CA GLY A 161 -13.36 8.04 -21.70
C GLY A 161 -13.55 7.18 -22.95
N ILE A 162 -12.64 6.51 -23.33
CA ILE A 162 -12.70 5.79 -24.63
C ILE A 162 -12.69 4.27 -24.36
N ASP A 163 -13.55 3.84 -25.05
CA ASP A 163 -13.62 2.37 -24.98
C ASP A 163 -13.82 1.90 -23.52
N LEU A 164 -14.97 2.30 -23.01
CA LEU A 164 -15.31 1.99 -21.60
C LEU A 164 -16.66 1.26 -21.56
N ALA A 165 -16.70 0.46 -20.42
CA ALA A 165 -18.01 -0.17 -20.18
C ALA A 165 -18.32 -0.18 -18.67
N ALA A 166 -19.60 0.44 -18.39
CA ALA A 166 -20.11 0.30 -17.01
C ALA A 166 -21.38 -0.57 -17.01
N THR A 167 -21.13 -1.81 -16.32
CA THR A 167 -22.24 -2.80 -16.42
C THR A 167 -22.84 -3.06 -15.04
N GLY A 168 -22.33 -2.42 -14.01
CA GLY A 168 -22.91 -2.60 -12.65
C GLY A 168 -23.89 -1.47 -12.30
N ASN A 169 -24.93 -1.81 -11.41
CA ASN A 169 -25.84 -0.77 -10.89
C ASN A 169 -25.08 0.35 -10.17
N ARG A 170 -25.33 1.40 -10.68
CA ARG A 170 -24.67 2.58 -10.05
C ARG A 170 -23.16 2.47 -10.16
N SER A 171 -22.75 1.95 -11.34
CA SER A 171 -21.29 1.82 -11.57
C SER A 171 -20.83 2.89 -12.57
N PHE A 172 -19.49 3.35 -12.15
CA PHE A 172 -18.94 4.45 -12.99
C PHE A 172 -17.52 4.09 -13.42
N VAL A 173 -17.31 4.37 -14.73
CA VAL A 173 -15.97 4.00 -15.22
C VAL A 173 -15.38 5.23 -15.92
N ILE A 174 -13.91 5.39 -15.52
CA ILE A 174 -13.22 6.59 -16.06
C ILE A 174 -11.85 6.14 -16.56
N GLY A 175 -11.70 6.42 -17.93
CA GLY A 175 -10.37 6.01 -18.41
C GLY A 175 -10.43 5.56 -19.87
N SER A 176 -9.46 4.79 -20.17
CA SER A 176 -9.43 4.42 -21.60
C SER A 176 -9.09 2.93 -21.75
N GLY A 177 -9.62 2.37 -22.73
CA GLY A 177 -9.23 1.00 -23.18
C GLY A 177 -8.17 1.09 -24.28
N THR A 178 -8.06 0.14 -25.18
CA THR A 178 -6.94 0.17 -26.16
C THR A 178 -7.50 0.14 -27.58
N GLY A 179 -8.76 0.79 -27.75
CA GLY A 179 -9.20 0.86 -29.17
C GLY A 179 -9.63 -0.50 -29.72
N GLY A 180 -9.78 -1.62 -28.80
CA GLY A 180 -10.34 -2.96 -29.14
C GLY A 180 -10.82 -3.70 -27.89
N THR A 181 -10.17 -3.14 -26.71
CA THR A 181 -10.64 -3.72 -25.42
C THR A 181 -10.99 -2.60 -24.45
N LYS A 182 -12.25 -2.73 -23.82
CA LYS A 182 -12.80 -1.65 -22.97
C LYS A 182 -12.34 -1.82 -21.51
N LEU A 183 -12.11 -0.76 -20.93
CA LEU A 183 -12.12 -0.81 -19.46
C LEU A 183 -13.54 -0.92 -18.91
N THR A 184 -13.62 -2.08 -18.18
CA THR A 184 -15.02 -2.40 -17.85
C THR A 184 -15.19 -2.41 -16.32
N ASN A 185 -16.21 -1.54 -15.91
CA ASN A 185 -16.63 -1.60 -14.49
C ASN A 185 -17.97 -2.32 -14.32
N ASN A 186 -17.83 -3.59 -13.81
CA ASN A 186 -19.08 -4.36 -13.58
C ASN A 186 -19.37 -4.49 -12.08
N ILE A 187 -18.85 -3.59 -11.36
CA ILE A 187 -19.03 -3.66 -9.90
C ILE A 187 -20.02 -2.57 -9.48
N PRO A 188 -21.17 -2.99 -8.80
CA PRO A 188 -22.21 -2.03 -8.42
C PRO A 188 -21.70 -1.02 -7.36
N SER A 189 -22.26 0.12 -7.42
CA SER A 189 -21.95 1.20 -6.46
C SER A 189 -20.45 1.45 -6.39
N SER A 190 -19.96 1.47 -7.67
CA SER A 190 -18.50 1.64 -7.69
C SER A 190 -18.10 2.65 -8.77
N ILE A 191 -16.72 3.11 -8.46
CA ILE A 191 -16.10 3.94 -9.51
C ILE A 191 -14.75 3.32 -9.87
N MET A 192 -14.64 3.23 -11.22
CA MET A 192 -13.41 2.54 -11.70
C MET A 192 -12.62 3.50 -12.57
N PHE A 193 -11.11 3.41 -12.28
CA PHE A 193 -10.18 4.25 -13.07
C PHE A 193 -9.18 3.34 -13.78
N GLY A 194 -8.95 3.82 -15.03
CA GLY A 194 -7.91 3.02 -15.73
C GLY A 194 -7.66 3.56 -17.13
N LEU A 195 -6.29 3.26 -17.52
CA LEU A 195 -5.96 3.74 -18.91
C LEU A 195 -5.64 2.53 -19.80
N SER A 196 -5.86 1.40 -19.33
CA SER A 196 -5.79 0.15 -20.11
C SER A 196 -7.02 -0.71 -19.82
N PRO A 197 -7.03 -1.75 -20.42
CA PRO A 197 -8.22 -2.58 -20.15
C PRO A 197 -8.19 -3.16 -18.72
N THR A 198 -7.17 -2.85 -18.11
CA THR A 198 -7.10 -3.25 -16.69
C THR A 198 -7.22 -2.03 -15.77
N SER A 199 -8.04 -2.19 -14.73
CA SER A 199 -8.29 -1.04 -13.82
C SER A 199 -7.02 -0.71 -13.03
N THR A 200 -6.78 0.51 -12.90
CA THR A 200 -5.69 0.98 -12.02
C THR A 200 -6.21 1.29 -10.61
N MET A 201 -7.43 1.69 -10.64
CA MET A 201 -8.00 1.96 -9.31
C MET A 201 -9.52 1.72 -9.33
N LEU A 202 -9.95 1.22 -8.22
CA LEU A 202 -11.41 1.04 -8.05
C LEU A 202 -11.85 1.52 -6.67
N ILE A 203 -12.91 2.24 -6.72
CA ILE A 203 -13.56 2.60 -5.44
C ILE A 203 -14.97 1.98 -5.39
N LYS A 204 -15.21 1.21 -4.35
CA LYS A 204 -16.55 0.65 -4.12
C LYS A 204 -17.07 1.07 -2.75
N ASP A 205 -18.14 1.86 -2.77
CA ASP A 205 -18.66 2.45 -1.53
C ASP A 205 -17.56 3.25 -0.82
N LYS A 206 -16.95 2.69 0.41
CA LYS A 206 -15.94 3.49 1.15
C LYS A 206 -14.54 2.92 0.92
N SER A 207 -14.54 1.89 0.04
CA SER A 207 -13.23 1.22 -0.02
C SER A 207 -12.54 1.55 -1.34
N VAL A 208 -11.09 1.80 -1.08
CA VAL A 208 -10.28 2.15 -2.26
C VAL A 208 -9.34 0.98 -2.59
N GLY A 209 -9.25 0.61 -3.93
CA GLY A 209 -8.32 -0.45 -4.39
C GLY A 209 -7.49 0.06 -5.57
N ILE A 210 -6.08 0.03 -5.44
CA ILE A 210 -5.17 0.29 -6.58
C ILE A 210 -4.67 -1.05 -7.13
N LEU A 211 -4.97 -1.33 -8.40
CA LEU A 211 -4.59 -2.55 -9.14
C LEU A 211 -5.34 -3.76 -8.58
N THR A 212 -6.59 -3.58 -7.96
CA THR A 212 -7.44 -4.70 -7.48
C THR A 212 -8.91 -4.35 -7.78
N LEU A 213 -9.76 -5.29 -8.04
CA LEU A 213 -11.20 -5.05 -8.30
C LEU A 213 -12.02 -5.41 -7.04
N SER A 214 -11.40 -5.82 -5.91
CA SER A 214 -12.07 -6.05 -4.61
C SER A 214 -11.43 -5.16 -3.54
N PRO A 215 -11.77 -3.84 -3.63
CA PRO A 215 -11.09 -2.91 -2.72
C PRO A 215 -11.53 -3.11 -1.26
N THR A 216 -10.52 -3.31 -0.36
CA THR A 216 -10.83 -3.50 1.08
C THR A 216 -10.24 -2.35 1.89
N ALA A 217 -9.49 -1.42 1.11
CA ALA A 217 -8.85 -0.37 1.90
C ALA A 217 -9.82 0.79 2.17
N ASN A 218 -9.98 0.75 3.43
CA ASN A 218 -10.79 1.87 3.96
C ASN A 218 -9.88 2.90 4.64
N PHE A 219 -9.53 4.06 3.91
CA PHE A 219 -8.45 4.98 4.33
C PHE A 219 -8.96 5.96 5.38
N HIS A 220 -10.66 5.26 5.85
CA HIS A 220 -10.88 5.70 7.24
C HIS A 220 -12.39 5.77 7.52
N THR A 221 -12.69 5.13 8.83
CA THR A 221 -13.93 5.67 9.45
C THR A 221 -13.76 5.71 10.96
N VAL A 222 -12.42 5.81 11.58
CA VAL A 222 -12.13 5.96 13.03
C VAL A 222 -10.95 5.04 13.39
N GLY A 223 -9.69 4.50 12.54
CA GLY A 223 -8.62 3.55 12.90
C GLY A 223 -7.41 3.75 11.99
N THR A 224 -6.12 2.79 12.07
CA THR A 224 -4.80 3.04 11.45
C THR A 224 -4.67 2.20 10.17
N VAL A 225 -3.86 2.52 8.85
CA VAL A 225 -3.54 1.93 7.54
C VAL A 225 -2.22 1.15 7.65
N ARG A 226 -2.20 -0.25 7.64
CA ARG A 226 -1.02 -1.14 7.76
C ARG A 226 -0.48 -1.46 6.36
N HIS A 227 0.94 -1.47 5.98
CA HIS A 227 1.68 -1.80 4.75
C HIS A 227 2.50 -3.08 4.96
N GLU A 228 2.35 -4.33 4.18
CA GLU A 228 3.01 -5.64 4.42
C GLU A 228 4.03 -5.91 3.30
N ASN A 229 5.25 -6.65 3.59
CA ASN A 229 6.30 -7.13 2.67
C ASN A 229 7.22 -5.98 2.23
N LEU A 230 7.30 -5.07 2.96
CA LEU A 230 8.34 -4.04 2.76
C LEU A 230 9.73 -4.65 2.94
N PRO A 231 10.58 -4.54 1.91
CA PRO A 231 11.95 -5.05 2.06
C PRO A 231 12.48 -4.84 3.48
N THR A 232 13.06 -5.98 4.08
CA THR A 232 13.74 -5.88 5.39
C THR A 232 15.08 -5.15 5.22
N GLY A 233 15.01 -4.13 5.76
CA GLY A 233 16.26 -3.32 5.72
C GLY A 233 16.22 -2.23 6.80
N SER A 234 17.40 -1.92 7.32
CA SER A 234 17.49 -0.77 8.26
C SER A 234 17.18 0.54 7.52
N GLY A 235 16.13 1.23 8.10
CA GLY A 235 15.74 2.51 7.46
C GLY A 235 14.78 3.29 8.37
N LEU A 236 14.38 4.23 8.07
CA LEU A 236 13.51 5.11 8.90
C LEU A 236 12.11 4.50 9.02
N ALA A 237 11.51 4.41 10.30
CA ALA A 237 10.12 3.95 10.54
C ALA A 237 9.10 4.95 10.00
N LEU A 238 7.93 4.34 9.54
CA LEU A 238 6.81 5.25 9.22
C LEU A 238 6.08 5.67 10.50
N VAL A 239 5.96 6.84 10.81
CA VAL A 239 5.22 7.31 12.00
C VAL A 239 3.97 8.09 11.55
N VAL A 240 3.07 8.08 12.55
CA VAL A 240 1.83 8.83 12.24
C VAL A 240 1.79 10.10 13.08
N ASP A 241 1.66 11.34 12.76
CA ASP A 241 1.56 12.59 13.57
C ASP A 241 0.16 12.72 14.19
N ALA A 242 -0.17 13.56 14.85
CA ALA A 242 -1.38 13.71 15.67
C ALA A 242 -2.64 13.82 14.80
N SER A 243 -2.34 14.13 13.57
CA SER A 243 -3.47 14.25 12.61
C SER A 243 -3.65 12.96 11.81
N GLY A 244 -2.81 11.76 11.85
CA GLY A 244 -3.10 10.44 11.23
C GLY A 244 -2.34 10.29 9.90
N ASN A 245 -1.42 11.35 9.53
CA ASN A 245 -0.58 11.18 8.32
C ASN A 245 0.65 10.31 8.59
N VAL A 246 0.78 9.27 7.54
CA VAL A 246 1.91 8.32 7.72
C VAL A 246 3.18 8.96 7.14
N MET A 247 4.58 9.36 8.01
CA MET A 247 5.86 9.91 7.54
C MET A 247 7.01 9.00 7.99
N VAL A 248 8.02 9.29 7.25
CA VAL A 248 9.22 8.48 7.60
C VAL A 248 9.89 9.08 8.85
N SER A 249 10.13 8.19 9.74
CA SER A 249 10.74 8.61 11.03
C SER A 249 12.12 9.22 10.77
N ASN A 250 12.75 10.37 11.59
CA ASN A 250 14.10 10.96 11.42
C ASN A 250 15.16 10.14 12.17
N THR A 251 14.53 9.15 12.69
CA THR A 251 15.49 8.26 13.39
C THR A 251 15.47 6.87 12.75
N ALA A 252 16.64 6.50 12.42
CA ALA A 252 16.73 5.16 11.78
C ALA A 252 16.55 4.06 12.82
N LEU A 253 15.62 3.14 12.44
CA LEU A 253 15.43 2.00 13.37
C LEU A 253 16.31 0.84 12.90
N ASN A 254 17.18 0.30 13.84
CA ASN A 254 18.00 -0.88 13.51
C ASN A 254 17.33 -2.16 14.02
N LYS A 255 16.92 -2.98 13.06
CA LYS A 255 16.28 -4.23 13.53
C LYS A 255 17.27 -5.05 14.37
N MET A 256 17.04 -5.28 15.74
CA MET A 256 17.84 -6.24 16.55
C MET A 256 17.82 -7.63 15.90
N GLY A 257 18.36 -7.83 14.73
CA GLY A 257 18.58 -9.10 13.99
C GLY A 257 19.41 -10.09 14.81
N ALA A 258 19.09 -11.47 14.64
CA ALA A 258 19.73 -12.75 15.00
C ALA A 258 21.06 -12.52 15.73
N ALA A 259 21.64 -11.27 15.49
CA ALA A 259 22.92 -10.97 16.19
C ALA A 259 22.67 -10.56 17.65
N SER A 260 21.59 -10.01 17.90
CA SER A 260 21.22 -9.61 19.27
C SER A 260 20.70 -10.80 20.08
N GLU A 261 20.19 -11.81 19.42
CA GLU A 261 19.76 -13.05 20.11
C GLU A 261 20.96 -13.93 20.47
N GLU A 262 21.95 -13.84 19.56
CA GLU A 262 23.21 -14.55 19.89
C GLU A 262 23.95 -13.85 21.03
N LYS A 263 23.79 -12.55 21.08
CA LYS A 263 24.42 -11.80 22.19
C LYS A 263 23.67 -11.99 23.50
N ILE A 264 22.39 -12.17 23.34
CA ILE A 264 21.59 -12.38 24.57
C ILE A 264 21.85 -13.80 25.11
N GLN A 265 22.13 -14.70 24.22
CA GLN A 265 22.44 -16.07 24.68
C GLN A 265 23.85 -16.14 25.29
N GLN A 266 24.67 -15.31 24.71
CA GLN A 266 26.03 -15.27 25.26
C GLN A 266 26.06 -14.56 26.63
N MET A 267 25.24 -13.64 26.74
CA MET A 267 25.18 -12.94 28.03
C MET A 267 24.54 -13.83 29.11
N GLU A 268 23.59 -14.62 28.72
CA GLU A 268 22.96 -15.53 29.70
C GLU A 268 23.95 -16.61 30.16
N GLU A 269 24.78 -17.04 29.21
CA GLU A 269 25.81 -18.03 29.58
C GLU A 269 26.86 -17.41 30.52
N ARG A 270 27.23 -16.17 30.22
CA ARG A 270 28.19 -15.49 31.11
C ARG A 270 27.62 -15.29 32.53
N ILE A 271 26.31 -14.99 32.51
CA ILE A 271 25.69 -14.79 33.85
C ILE A 271 25.65 -16.13 34.60
N LYS A 272 25.41 -17.17 33.93
CA LYS A 272 25.41 -18.50 34.60
C LYS A 272 26.82 -18.83 35.12
N ASN A 273 27.76 -18.47 34.34
CA ASN A 273 29.13 -18.75 34.80
C ASN A 273 29.51 -17.89 36.01
N LEU A 274 29.12 -16.70 35.92
CA LEU A 274 29.43 -15.82 37.07
C LEU A 274 28.70 -16.28 38.33
N GLU A 275 27.49 -16.68 38.12
CA GLU A 275 26.75 -17.18 39.31
C GLU A 275 27.44 -18.42 39.90
N ASN A 276 27.94 -19.26 39.04
CA ASN A 276 28.65 -20.46 39.55
C ASN A 276 29.95 -20.07 40.28
N THR A 277 30.66 -19.09 39.78
CA THR A 277 31.89 -18.62 40.45
C THR A 277 31.57 -18.02 41.83
N VAL A 278 30.52 -17.26 41.77
CA VAL A 278 30.17 -16.66 43.07
C VAL A 278 29.81 -17.76 44.08
N GLU A 279 29.15 -18.78 43.68
CA GLU A 279 28.82 -19.87 44.61
C GLU A 279 30.08 -20.61 45.08
N GLU A 280 30.97 -20.80 44.20
CA GLU A 280 32.24 -21.43 44.59
C GLU A 280 33.04 -20.57 45.57
N LEU A 281 33.03 -19.33 45.33
CA LEU A 281 33.73 -18.44 46.26
C LEU A 281 33.04 -18.38 47.62
N LYS A 282 31.71 -18.35 47.56
CA LYS A 282 30.98 -18.42 48.85
C LYS A 282 31.34 -19.68 49.63
N GLN A 283 31.52 -20.80 48.97
CA GLN A 283 31.87 -22.05 49.67
C GLN A 283 33.32 -22.00 50.19
N MET A 284 34.15 -21.35 49.51
CA MET A 284 35.55 -21.19 49.98
C MET A 284 35.63 -20.25 51.18
N LEU A 285 34.81 -19.31 51.18
CA LEU A 285 34.77 -18.39 52.33
C LEU A 285 34.10 -19.05 53.54
N LEU A 286 33.17 -19.88 53.24
CA LEU A 286 32.54 -20.61 54.37
C LEU A 286 33.49 -21.70 54.88
N ASN A 287 34.45 -22.12 54.05
CA ASN A 287 35.47 -23.09 54.51
C ASN A 287 36.68 -22.37 55.10
N LYS A 288 36.77 -21.00 54.98
CA LYS A 288 37.87 -20.21 55.55
C LYS A 288 37.41 -19.48 56.81
N GLY A 289 36.11 -19.78 57.27
CA GLY A 289 35.64 -19.19 58.56
C GLY A 289 35.19 -20.30 59.51
N THR A 290 36.08 -21.34 59.66
CA THR A 290 36.06 -22.14 60.91
C THR A 290 37.44 -22.79 61.09
N SER A 291 38.47 -21.89 61.42
CA SER A 291 39.30 -22.17 62.62
C SER A 291 40.59 -21.35 62.52
N SER A 292 40.48 -20.12 63.02
CA SER A 292 41.60 -19.82 63.95
C SER A 292 41.44 -18.39 64.49
N VAL A 293 40.75 -18.30 65.66
CA VAL A 293 41.15 -17.33 66.72
C VAL A 293 41.33 -18.09 68.04
N THR A 294 42.64 -18.48 68.47
CA THR A 294 43.48 -18.07 69.61
C THR A 294 43.28 -19.04 70.78
N SER A 295 44.03 -20.19 70.73
CA SER A 295 44.54 -20.82 71.98
C SER A 295 46.07 -20.82 71.96
N SER A 296 46.85 -19.73 72.35
CA SER A 296 48.13 -19.80 73.10
C SER A 296 48.48 -21.24 73.49
N SER A 297 48.82 -22.02 72.46
CA SER A 297 49.61 -23.25 72.74
C SER A 297 51.07 -22.88 73.03
N ASP A 298 51.40 -22.53 74.23
CA ASP A 298 52.78 -22.55 74.77
C ASP A 298 53.66 -23.58 74.04
N GLY A 299 53.38 -23.80 72.71
CA GLY A 299 54.18 -24.81 71.99
C GLY A 299 55.23 -24.13 71.11
N ALA A 300 56.39 -24.80 70.95
CA ALA A 300 57.49 -24.27 70.12
C ALA A 300 56.98 -23.80 68.76
N ARG A 301 57.42 -22.50 68.36
CA ARG A 301 56.95 -21.96 67.08
C ARG A 301 58.14 -21.44 66.27
N LEU A 302 57.95 -21.67 65.02
CA LEU A 302 58.97 -21.18 64.07
C LEU A 302 58.31 -20.22 63.07
N SER A 303 58.95 -19.05 62.86
CA SER A 303 58.32 -18.02 62.01
C SER A 303 59.04 -17.97 60.66
N GLN A 304 58.30 -17.32 59.70
CA GLN A 304 58.90 -17.13 58.35
C GLN A 304 60.08 -16.15 58.42
N ASN A 305 61.29 -16.60 57.70
CA ASN A 305 62.45 -15.69 57.73
C ASN A 305 62.12 -14.35 57.07
N VAL A 306 62.73 -13.22 57.56
CA VAL A 306 62.52 -11.88 57.01
C VAL A 306 63.89 -11.21 56.82
N PRO A 307 64.23 -10.89 55.58
CA PRO A 307 63.31 -10.88 54.42
C PRO A 307 63.35 -12.21 53.66
N ASN A 308 62.14 -12.65 53.14
CA ASN A 308 62.05 -13.74 52.15
C ASN A 308 61.26 -13.26 50.92
N PRO A 309 62.04 -13.07 49.61
CA PRO A 309 63.36 -13.63 49.28
C PRO A 309 64.51 -12.75 49.82
N THR A 310 65.69 -13.42 50.20
CA THR A 310 66.80 -12.62 50.78
C THR A 310 68.02 -12.72 49.85
N LYS A 311 68.85 -11.55 49.79
CA LYS A 311 70.08 -11.56 48.94
C LYS A 311 71.34 -11.59 49.81
N ASN A 312 71.40 -10.92 51.04
CA ASN A 312 72.66 -10.75 51.80
C ASN A 312 72.52 -11.34 53.20
N GLY A 313 71.36 -12.01 53.49
CA GLY A 313 71.16 -12.56 54.85
C GLY A 313 69.70 -12.42 55.31
N THR A 314 69.13 -13.33 56.09
CA THR A 314 67.75 -13.30 56.62
C THR A 314 67.76 -13.72 58.09
N SER A 315 66.78 -13.28 58.77
CA SER A 315 66.66 -13.70 60.18
C SER A 315 65.40 -14.54 60.38
N ILE A 316 65.60 -15.58 61.18
CA ILE A 316 64.46 -16.45 61.50
C ILE A 316 64.13 -16.34 62.99
N SER A 317 62.84 -15.89 63.23
CA SER A 317 62.43 -15.81 64.65
C SER A 317 61.76 -17.12 65.10
N TYR A 318 62.13 -17.45 66.33
CA TYR A 318 61.49 -18.66 66.87
C TYR A 318 61.12 -18.47 68.34
N TYR A 319 60.13 -19.36 68.77
CA TYR A 319 59.83 -19.41 70.21
C TYR A 319 60.00 -20.85 70.70
N LEU A 320 60.89 -20.91 71.72
CA LEU A 320 61.12 -22.25 72.31
C LEU A 320 60.59 -22.28 73.76
N PRO A 321 59.64 -23.28 74.05
CA PRO A 321 59.07 -23.33 75.41
C PRO A 321 60.12 -23.72 76.45
N LYS A 322 59.94 -23.29 77.74
CA LYS A 322 60.95 -23.47 78.80
C LYS A 322 61.10 -24.95 79.17
N ASN A 323 60.14 -25.77 78.79
CA ASN A 323 60.19 -27.20 79.19
C ASN A 323 60.85 -28.06 78.12
N ALA A 324 61.40 -27.36 77.01
CA ALA A 324 62.03 -28.16 75.95
C ALA A 324 63.47 -28.52 76.36
N GLN A 325 63.85 -29.87 76.21
CA GLN A 325 65.18 -30.35 76.68
C GLN A 325 66.22 -30.20 75.56
N THR A 326 65.83 -30.53 74.23
CA THR A 326 66.77 -30.33 73.11
C THR A 326 66.01 -29.72 71.93
N ALA A 327 66.71 -28.71 71.24
CA ALA A 327 66.06 -28.11 70.05
C ALA A 327 67.11 -27.62 69.07
N SER A 328 66.74 -27.89 67.74
CA SER A 328 67.65 -27.34 66.71
C SER A 328 66.85 -26.93 65.47
N ILE A 329 67.46 -25.95 64.83
CA ILE A 329 66.91 -25.62 63.49
C ILE A 329 67.84 -26.20 62.42
N GLU A 330 67.14 -27.08 61.57
CA GLU A 330 67.92 -27.72 60.50
C GLU A 330 67.46 -27.20 59.13
N ILE A 331 68.48 -26.93 58.30
CA ILE A 331 68.16 -26.36 56.97
C ILE A 331 68.49 -27.42 55.91
N TYR A 332 67.51 -27.56 54.94
CA TYR A 332 67.66 -28.60 53.90
C TYR A 332 67.55 -27.96 52.52
N ASN A 333 68.32 -28.51 51.60
CA ASN A 333 68.14 -28.02 50.22
C ASN A 333 66.96 -28.73 49.55
N ILE A 334 66.55 -28.40 48.30
CA ILE A 334 65.31 -28.91 47.65
C ILE A 334 65.45 -30.42 47.41
N SER A 335 66.71 -30.87 47.41
CA SER A 335 66.87 -32.33 47.21
C SER A 335 66.78 -33.08 48.54
N GLY A 336 66.53 -32.25 49.72
CA GLY A 336 66.27 -32.92 51.01
C GLY A 336 67.59 -33.18 51.76
N GLN A 337 68.69 -32.67 51.17
CA GLN A 337 69.97 -32.83 51.88
C GLN A 337 70.14 -31.77 52.98
N LEU A 338 70.61 -32.29 54.21
CA LEU A 338 70.82 -31.36 55.33
C LEU A 338 72.06 -30.49 55.08
N VAL A 339 71.78 -29.19 55.05
CA VAL A 339 72.85 -28.25 54.65
C VAL A 339 73.44 -27.61 55.91
N LYS A 340 72.59 -27.40 56.92
CA LYS A 340 73.10 -26.76 58.15
C LYS A 340 72.19 -27.10 59.32
N SER A 341 72.84 -27.31 60.53
CA SER A 341 72.05 -27.56 61.77
C SER A 341 72.52 -26.62 62.88
N LEU A 342 71.49 -25.90 63.40
CA LEU A 342 71.85 -24.91 64.43
C LEU A 342 71.12 -25.26 65.74
N PRO A 343 71.93 -25.59 66.81
CA PRO A 343 71.27 -25.92 68.08
C PRO A 343 70.72 -24.66 68.76
N LEU A 344 69.40 -24.81 69.34
CA LEU A 344 68.79 -23.67 70.05
C LEU A 344 68.97 -23.86 71.57
N ARG A 345 69.81 -22.98 72.17
CA ARG A 345 70.13 -23.22 73.60
C ARG A 345 69.33 -22.25 74.48
N GLU A 346 68.78 -21.21 73.83
CA GLU A 346 68.06 -20.23 74.68
C GLU A 346 66.55 -20.45 74.58
N ARG A 347 65.94 -20.47 75.89
CA ARG A 347 64.48 -20.69 75.89
C ARG A 347 63.76 -19.35 75.77
N GLY A 348 62.65 -19.42 75.12
CA GLY A 348 61.86 -18.18 74.89
C GLY A 348 62.06 -17.69 73.45
N SER A 349 61.75 -16.45 73.21
CA SER A 349 61.84 -15.93 71.81
C SER A 349 63.30 -15.65 71.45
N GLY A 350 63.68 -16.24 70.37
CA GLY A 350 65.04 -15.99 69.87
C GLY A 350 65.05 -15.79 68.34
N THR A 351 66.22 -15.24 67.95
CA THR A 351 66.36 -15.04 66.50
C THR A 351 67.71 -15.58 66.03
N ILE A 352 67.58 -16.32 64.80
CA ILE A 352 68.81 -16.80 64.18
C ILE A 352 69.04 -16.03 62.88
N THR A 353 70.34 -15.58 62.85
CA THR A 353 70.64 -14.83 61.61
C THR A 353 71.51 -15.69 60.69
N LEU A 354 71.01 -15.74 59.42
CA LEU A 354 71.76 -16.52 58.42
C LEU A 354 72.34 -15.56 57.37
N SER A 355 73.69 -15.78 57.22
CA SER A 355 74.33 -14.92 56.20
C SER A 355 74.16 -15.53 54.80
N GLY A 356 73.71 -14.73 53.83
CA GLY A 356 73.47 -15.11 52.41
C GLY A 356 74.72 -15.71 51.77
N SER A 357 75.96 -15.57 52.34
CA SER A 357 77.19 -16.15 51.76
C SER A 357 77.37 -17.61 52.18
N GLU A 358 76.52 -18.01 53.13
CA GLU A 358 76.76 -19.36 53.68
C GLU A 358 75.92 -20.40 52.94
N LEU A 359 75.00 -19.86 52.05
CA LEU A 359 74.10 -20.78 51.31
C LEU A 359 74.03 -20.33 49.85
N GLN A 360 74.10 -21.28 48.84
CA GLN A 360 73.96 -20.92 47.41
C GLN A 360 72.52 -20.53 47.08
N SER A 361 72.37 -19.73 45.98
CA SER A 361 71.02 -19.29 45.55
C SER A 361 70.12 -20.49 45.26
N GLY A 362 69.03 -20.49 45.83
CA GLY A 362 68.08 -21.61 45.59
C GLY A 362 67.06 -21.69 46.72
N THR A 363 66.14 -22.62 46.60
CA THR A 363 65.05 -22.78 47.60
C THR A 363 65.49 -23.77 48.70
N TYR A 364 65.23 -23.29 49.96
CA TYR A 364 65.56 -24.15 51.12
C TYR A 364 64.35 -24.31 52.04
N VAL A 365 64.41 -25.51 52.71
CA VAL A 365 63.41 -25.72 53.78
C VAL A 365 64.15 -25.84 55.13
N TYR A 366 63.65 -24.98 56.06
CA TYR A 366 64.23 -25.21 57.40
C TYR A 366 63.14 -25.64 58.39
N LYS A 367 63.61 -26.58 59.21
CA LYS A 367 62.66 -27.12 60.20
C LYS A 367 63.24 -27.01 61.61
N MET A 368 62.25 -26.77 62.56
CA MET A 368 62.69 -26.78 63.96
C MET A 368 62.30 -28.11 64.63
N THR A 369 63.33 -28.72 65.17
CA THR A 369 63.08 -29.98 65.90
C THR A 369 63.30 -29.77 67.41
N THR A 370 62.20 -30.09 68.18
CA THR A 370 62.30 -29.99 69.65
C THR A 370 62.05 -31.38 70.26
N ASP A 371 63.01 -31.93 71.06
CA ASP A 371 62.96 -33.23 71.77
C ASP A 371 62.73 -34.36 70.78
N GLY A 372 63.39 -34.19 69.60
CA GLY A 372 63.42 -35.32 68.64
C GLY A 372 62.24 -35.30 67.68
N LYS A 373 61.31 -34.24 67.85
CA LYS A 373 60.15 -34.19 66.93
C LYS A 373 60.16 -32.86 66.17
N VAL A 374 59.72 -33.04 64.89
CA VAL A 374 59.67 -31.81 64.06
C VAL A 374 58.43 -30.99 64.47
N THR A 375 58.73 -29.76 64.94
CA THR A 375 57.62 -28.95 65.49
C THR A 375 57.06 -28.02 64.41
N ASP A 376 57.95 -27.53 63.50
CA ASP A 376 57.45 -26.64 62.42
C ASP A 376 58.50 -26.57 61.30
N SER A 377 58.00 -26.34 60.01
CA SER A 377 58.93 -26.17 58.87
C SER A 377 58.47 -25.03 57.97
N LYS A 378 59.45 -24.34 57.34
CA LYS A 378 59.13 -23.23 56.44
C LYS A 378 60.10 -23.22 55.26
N LYS A 379 59.68 -22.48 54.27
CA LYS A 379 60.52 -22.43 53.05
C LYS A 379 61.19 -21.06 52.92
N MET A 380 62.36 -21.18 52.47
CA MET A 380 63.10 -19.91 52.30
C MET A 380 63.75 -19.90 50.91
N LEU A 381 63.72 -18.62 50.34
CA LEU A 381 64.30 -18.46 49.00
C LEU A 381 65.50 -17.51 49.07
N ILE A 382 66.74 -18.06 48.59
CA ILE A 382 67.96 -17.23 48.57
C ILE A 382 68.27 -16.84 47.12
N GLN A 383 68.40 -15.39 46.95
CA GLN A 383 68.61 -14.93 45.56
C GLN A 383 69.97 -14.22 45.48
N ASP A 384 70.91 -14.57 44.58
CA ASP A 384 72.17 -13.83 44.39
C ASP A 384 71.88 -12.44 43.81
#